data_AF-A0A7C5IKB1-F1
#
_entry.id   AF-A0A7C5IKB1-F1
#
_cell.length_a   1.000
_cell.length_b   1.000
_cell.length_c   1.000
_cell.angle_alpha   90.00
_cell.angle_beta   90.00
_cell.angle_gamma   90.00
#
_symmetry.space_group_name_H-M   'P 1'
#
loop_
_entity.id
_entity.type
_entity.pdbx_description
1 polymer ?
#
loop_
_entity_poly.entity_id
_entity_poly.type
_entity_poly.pdbx_seq_one_letter_code
_entity_poly.pdbx_strand_id
1 'polypeptide(L)'
;SDEDAKELTVEAFIIVYKNWQRVAKMQNPRGYLIKVGVNLAKKYRRENGKNISIFSLDENTPANTKSVEDQTFEKDKNQWLSREIAKLKDIEKQVIILRDLEGLKFEELSRFLSIPLSTVKSHYRRGKLKIIKSWEVQNGEE
;
A
#
# COMPACT_ATOMS: atom_id res chain seq x y z
N SER A 1 15.67 2.82 10.41
CA SER A 1 16.85 3.23 9.64
C SER A 1 16.88 2.37 8.38
N ASP A 2 17.77 2.67 7.46
CA ASP A 2 17.97 1.84 6.25
C ASP A 2 18.41 0.42 6.60
N GLU A 3 19.18 0.29 7.69
CA GLU A 3 19.65 -0.98 8.24
C GLU A 3 18.51 -1.80 8.86
N ASP A 4 17.64 -1.16 9.66
CA ASP A 4 16.44 -1.80 10.21
C ASP A 4 15.53 -2.34 9.09
N ALA A 5 15.37 -1.58 7.99
CA ALA A 5 14.54 -1.99 6.85
C ALA A 5 15.12 -3.23 6.14
N LYS A 6 16.43 -3.29 5.96
CA LYS A 6 17.14 -4.45 5.40
C LYS A 6 16.99 -5.67 6.31
N GLU A 7 17.17 -5.50 7.62
CA GLU A 7 17.03 -6.59 8.59
C GLU A 7 15.62 -7.19 8.58
N LEU A 8 14.57 -6.35 8.63
CA LEU A 8 13.18 -6.80 8.56
C LEU A 8 12.85 -7.46 7.22
N THR A 9 13.45 -7.01 6.13
CA THR A 9 13.28 -7.63 4.81
C THR A 9 13.89 -9.03 4.79
N VAL A 10 15.13 -9.19 5.27
CA VAL A 10 15.79 -10.49 5.37
C VAL A 10 14.98 -11.44 6.27
N GLU A 11 14.51 -10.96 7.42
CA GLU A 11 13.66 -11.74 8.32
C GLU A 11 12.37 -12.20 7.61
N ALA A 12 11.74 -11.32 6.81
CA ALA A 12 10.56 -11.68 6.03
C ALA A 12 10.83 -12.81 5.04
N PHE A 13 11.94 -12.74 4.29
CA PHE A 13 12.34 -13.80 3.37
C PHE A 13 12.66 -15.12 4.09
N ILE A 14 13.34 -15.07 5.25
CA ILE A 14 13.65 -16.26 6.04
C ILE A 14 12.36 -16.95 6.52
N ILE A 15 11.39 -16.19 7.03
CA ILE A 15 10.10 -16.73 7.47
C ILE A 15 9.36 -17.41 6.31
N VAL A 16 9.33 -16.77 5.15
CA VAL A 16 8.71 -17.34 3.94
C VAL A 16 9.42 -18.61 3.51
N TYR A 17 10.75 -18.61 3.47
CA TYR A 17 11.56 -19.76 3.09
C TYR A 17 11.35 -20.95 4.04
N LYS A 18 11.36 -20.72 5.36
CA LYS A 18 11.08 -21.76 6.37
C LYS A 18 9.70 -22.41 6.20
N ASN A 19 8.74 -21.68 5.64
CA ASN A 19 7.38 -22.15 5.40
C ASN A 19 7.13 -22.51 3.93
N TRP A 20 8.18 -22.64 3.11
CA TRP A 20 8.06 -22.67 1.65
C TRP A 20 7.15 -23.78 1.13
N GLN A 21 7.17 -24.97 1.72
CA GLN A 21 6.30 -26.08 1.31
C GLN A 21 4.79 -25.72 1.35
N ARG A 22 4.40 -24.86 2.30
CA ARG A 22 3.04 -24.34 2.42
C ARG A 22 2.84 -23.12 1.53
N VAL A 23 3.82 -22.22 1.50
CA VAL A 23 3.74 -20.95 0.76
C VAL A 23 3.69 -21.18 -0.75
N ALA A 24 4.47 -22.12 -1.28
CA ALA A 24 4.49 -22.49 -2.69
C ALA A 24 3.14 -23.00 -3.21
N LYS A 25 2.29 -23.52 -2.32
CA LYS A 25 0.94 -24.02 -2.64
C LYS A 25 -0.14 -22.95 -2.50
N MET A 26 0.21 -21.73 -2.07
CA MET A 26 -0.76 -20.64 -1.95
C MET A 26 -1.10 -20.05 -3.31
N GLN A 27 -2.32 -19.54 -3.46
CA GLN A 27 -2.72 -18.80 -4.66
C GLN A 27 -1.88 -17.52 -4.89
N ASN A 28 -1.34 -16.93 -3.82
CA ASN A 28 -0.54 -15.71 -3.90
C ASN A 28 0.65 -15.70 -2.91
N PRO A 29 1.78 -16.36 -3.27
CA PRO A 29 2.98 -16.41 -2.45
C PRO A 29 3.63 -15.03 -2.23
N ARG A 30 3.57 -14.15 -3.24
CA ARG A 30 4.12 -12.78 -3.17
C ARG A 30 3.36 -11.92 -2.16
N GLY A 31 2.03 -11.95 -2.20
CA GLY A 31 1.19 -11.26 -1.22
C GLY A 31 1.43 -11.76 0.20
N TYR A 32 1.76 -13.04 0.37
CA TYR A 32 2.17 -13.57 1.67
C TYR A 32 3.52 -13.02 2.15
N LEU A 33 4.52 -12.90 1.28
CA LEU A 33 5.80 -12.26 1.62
C LEU A 33 5.61 -10.81 2.06
N ILE A 34 4.83 -10.03 1.31
CA ILE A 34 4.49 -8.64 1.66
C ILE A 34 3.78 -8.60 3.03
N LYS A 35 2.87 -9.55 3.30
CA LYS A 35 2.21 -9.68 4.61
C LYS A 35 3.19 -9.89 5.75
N VAL A 36 4.18 -10.76 5.56
CA VAL A 36 5.20 -11.00 6.58
C VAL A 36 6.01 -9.72 6.81
N GLY A 37 6.47 -9.05 5.76
CA GLY A 37 7.23 -7.79 5.86
C GLY A 37 6.45 -6.69 6.58
N VAL A 38 5.18 -6.46 6.22
CA VAL A 38 4.33 -5.45 6.88
C VAL A 38 4.09 -5.78 8.35
N ASN A 39 3.90 -7.05 8.70
CA ASN A 39 3.71 -7.45 10.10
C ASN A 39 4.97 -7.26 10.93
N LEU A 40 6.14 -7.57 10.38
CA LEU A 40 7.44 -7.32 11.00
C LEU A 40 7.66 -5.82 11.21
N ALA A 41 7.40 -4.99 10.20
CA ALA A 41 7.48 -3.54 10.32
C ALA A 41 6.53 -2.98 11.38
N LYS A 42 5.29 -3.48 11.46
CA LYS A 42 4.32 -3.10 12.51
C LYS A 42 4.79 -3.51 13.91
N LYS A 43 5.34 -4.72 14.05
CA LYS A 43 5.89 -5.23 15.31
C LYS A 43 7.06 -4.36 15.76
N TYR A 44 8.02 -4.14 14.87
CA TYR A 44 9.18 -3.27 15.09
C TYR A 44 8.75 -1.85 15.49
N ARG A 45 7.72 -1.29 14.83
CA ARG A 45 7.15 0.03 15.16
C ARG A 45 6.62 0.09 16.59
N ARG A 46 5.85 -0.92 17.01
CA ARG A 46 5.26 -1.00 18.35
C ARG A 46 6.34 -1.11 19.44
N GLU A 47 7.39 -1.86 19.16
CA GLU A 47 8.48 -2.11 20.11
C GLU A 47 9.46 -0.94 20.22
N ASN A 48 9.64 -0.16 19.14
CA ASN A 48 10.62 0.93 19.09
C ASN A 48 10.04 2.35 19.16
N GLY A 49 8.72 2.52 19.25
CA GLY A 49 8.06 3.83 19.40
C GLY A 49 8.23 4.81 18.22
N LYS A 50 8.84 4.40 17.10
CA LYS A 50 9.12 5.26 15.94
C LYS A 50 7.90 5.40 15.03
N ASN A 51 7.51 6.63 14.69
CA ASN A 51 6.43 6.89 13.73
C ASN A 51 6.96 6.77 12.29
N ILE A 52 7.13 5.55 11.78
CA ILE A 52 7.47 5.31 10.37
C ILE A 52 6.17 5.03 9.60
N SER A 53 5.86 5.88 8.62
CA SER A 53 4.80 5.61 7.65
C SER A 53 5.28 4.48 6.74
N ILE A 54 4.74 3.27 6.93
CA ILE A 54 5.05 2.08 6.10
C ILE A 54 4.61 2.28 4.63
N PHE A 55 3.81 3.31 4.36
CA PHE A 55 3.24 3.62 3.05
C PHE A 55 3.69 5.00 2.56
N SER A 56 5.00 5.26 2.53
CA SER A 56 5.53 6.31 1.66
C SER A 56 5.40 5.81 0.22
N LEU A 57 4.52 6.45 -0.57
CA LEU A 57 4.60 6.33 -2.03
C LEU A 57 5.99 6.81 -2.42
N ASP A 58 6.86 5.87 -2.79
CA ASP A 58 8.20 6.20 -3.25
C ASP A 58 8.06 6.93 -4.60
N GLU A 59 8.68 8.10 -4.71
CA GLU A 59 8.57 9.03 -5.86
C GLU A 59 9.35 8.53 -7.10
N ASN A 60 9.93 7.34 -7.05
CA ASN A 60 10.88 6.82 -8.04
C ASN A 60 10.34 5.59 -8.79
N THR A 61 9.32 5.77 -9.62
CA THR A 61 9.05 4.86 -10.73
C THR A 61 9.94 5.24 -11.92
N PRO A 62 10.65 4.30 -12.58
CA PRO A 62 11.50 4.61 -13.72
C PRO A 62 10.68 5.21 -14.86
N ALA A 63 11.07 6.41 -15.28
CA ALA A 63 10.40 7.20 -16.31
C ALA A 63 10.33 6.43 -17.63
N ASN A 64 9.11 6.11 -18.05
CA ASN A 64 8.84 5.57 -19.37
C ASN A 64 8.73 6.74 -20.37
N THR A 65 9.27 6.55 -21.57
CA THR A 65 9.41 7.54 -22.65
C THR A 65 8.10 8.27 -22.98
N LYS A 66 7.90 9.48 -22.45
CA LYS A 66 6.82 10.42 -22.81
C LYS A 66 7.36 11.86 -22.93
N SER A 67 6.66 12.74 -23.63
CA SER A 67 7.04 14.15 -23.84
C SER A 67 7.25 14.91 -22.51
N VAL A 68 8.10 15.95 -22.49
CA VAL A 68 8.43 16.74 -21.28
C VAL A 68 7.21 17.40 -20.66
N GLU A 69 6.24 17.81 -21.49
CA GLU A 69 4.97 18.39 -21.05
C GLU A 69 4.06 17.35 -20.38
N ASP A 70 3.94 16.15 -20.98
CA ASP A 70 3.20 15.02 -20.41
C ASP A 70 3.81 14.55 -19.07
N GLN A 71 5.14 14.58 -18.97
CA GLN A 71 5.84 14.22 -17.73
C GLN A 71 5.55 15.20 -16.59
N THR A 72 5.36 16.49 -16.89
CA THR A 72 5.09 17.52 -15.88
C THR A 72 3.65 17.38 -15.36
N PHE A 73 2.69 17.20 -16.27
CA PHE A 73 1.28 16.98 -15.90
C PHE A 73 1.06 15.68 -15.11
N GLU A 74 1.71 14.58 -15.50
CA GLU A 74 1.66 13.31 -14.78
C GLU A 74 2.32 13.41 -13.40
N LYS A 75 3.42 14.18 -13.26
CA LYS A 75 4.05 14.45 -11.96
C LYS A 75 3.11 15.22 -11.03
N ASP A 76 2.47 16.27 -11.51
CA ASP A 76 1.54 17.08 -10.72
C ASP A 76 0.33 16.25 -10.25
N LYS A 77 -0.20 15.40 -11.12
CA LYS A 77 -1.28 14.47 -10.82
C LYS A 77 -0.87 13.41 -9.79
N ASN A 78 0.32 12.83 -9.94
CA ASN A 78 0.85 11.83 -9.01
C ASN A 78 1.12 12.44 -7.63
N GLN A 79 1.66 13.65 -7.57
CA GLN A 79 1.86 14.39 -6.33
C GLN A 79 0.54 14.77 -5.66
N TRP A 80 -0.46 15.19 -6.43
CA TRP A 80 -1.80 15.41 -5.90
C TRP A 80 -2.40 14.12 -5.33
N LEU A 81 -2.39 13.02 -6.08
CA LEU A 81 -2.97 11.76 -5.65
C LEU A 81 -2.28 11.22 -4.39
N SER A 82 -0.95 11.36 -4.31
CA SER A 82 -0.16 11.01 -3.12
C SER A 82 -0.60 11.81 -1.90
N ARG A 83 -0.81 13.12 -2.05
CA ARG A 83 -1.32 13.99 -0.96
C ARG A 83 -2.73 13.60 -0.54
N GLU A 84 -3.62 13.27 -1.46
CA GLU A 84 -4.99 12.86 -1.11
C GLU A 84 -5.03 11.50 -0.41
N ILE A 85 -4.26 10.53 -0.90
CA ILE A 85 -4.12 9.23 -0.23
C ILE A 85 -3.56 9.43 1.18
N ALA A 86 -2.61 10.36 1.37
CA ALA A 86 -2.04 10.66 2.68
C ALA A 86 -3.08 11.15 3.71
N LYS A 87 -4.11 11.91 3.27
CA LYS A 87 -5.21 12.43 4.10
C LYS A 87 -6.24 11.37 4.51
N LEU A 88 -6.26 10.21 3.85
CA LEU A 88 -7.20 9.15 4.18
C LEU A 88 -6.93 8.56 5.57
N LYS A 89 -7.98 7.98 6.18
CA LYS A 89 -7.80 7.18 7.40
C LYS A 89 -6.87 6.00 7.09
N ASP A 90 -6.05 5.59 8.06
CA ASP A 90 -5.04 4.54 7.87
C ASP A 90 -5.58 3.26 7.22
N ILE A 91 -6.78 2.83 7.64
CA ILE A 91 -7.40 1.63 7.09
C ILE A 91 -7.91 1.82 5.65
N GLU A 92 -8.36 3.02 5.28
CA GLU A 92 -8.79 3.34 3.91
C GLU A 92 -7.58 3.40 2.98
N LYS A 93 -6.50 4.06 3.43
CA LYS A 93 -5.19 4.13 2.76
C LYS A 93 -4.62 2.74 2.50
N GLN A 94 -4.57 1.89 3.53
CA GLN A 94 -4.08 0.50 3.43
C GLN A 94 -4.87 -0.30 2.40
N VAL A 95 -6.21 -0.21 2.43
CA VAL A 95 -7.05 -0.95 1.51
C VAL A 95 -6.86 -0.49 0.07
N ILE A 96 -6.72 0.81 -0.19
CA ILE A 96 -6.48 1.34 -1.54
C ILE A 96 -5.11 0.89 -2.05
N ILE A 97 -4.04 1.10 -1.28
CA ILE A 97 -2.68 0.76 -1.72
C ILE A 97 -2.56 -0.73 -2.01
N LEU A 98 -3.00 -1.58 -1.08
CA LEU A 98 -2.91 -3.03 -1.26
C LEU A 98 -3.81 -3.53 -2.40
N ARG A 99 -4.92 -2.83 -2.70
CA ARG A 99 -5.82 -3.21 -3.80
C ARG A 99 -5.30 -2.75 -5.17
N ASP A 100 -4.97 -1.47 -5.28
CA ASP A 100 -4.74 -0.79 -6.56
C ASP A 100 -3.25 -0.80 -6.95
N LEU A 101 -2.33 -0.78 -5.99
CA LEU A 101 -0.88 -0.85 -6.27
C LEU A 101 -0.37 -2.30 -6.20
N GLU A 102 -0.74 -3.05 -5.17
CA GLU A 102 -0.26 -4.42 -4.97
C GLU A 102 -1.15 -5.50 -5.61
N GLY A 103 -2.33 -5.12 -6.11
CA GLY A 103 -3.22 -6.02 -6.85
C GLY A 103 -3.97 -7.06 -6.03
N LEU A 104 -3.99 -6.98 -4.69
CA LEU A 104 -4.67 -7.97 -3.84
C LEU A 104 -6.19 -7.97 -4.07
N LYS A 105 -6.80 -9.16 -4.08
CA LYS A 105 -8.27 -9.32 -4.10
C LYS A 105 -8.88 -8.91 -2.76
N PHE A 106 -10.15 -8.48 -2.75
CA PHE A 106 -10.81 -8.07 -1.51
C PHE A 106 -10.86 -9.18 -0.45
N GLU A 107 -10.97 -10.43 -0.88
CA GLU A 107 -10.93 -11.62 -0.02
C GLU A 107 -9.55 -11.81 0.61
N GLU A 108 -8.48 -11.51 -0.13
CA GLU A 108 -7.10 -11.53 0.38
C GLU A 108 -6.89 -10.39 1.37
N LEU A 109 -7.40 -9.19 1.07
CA LEU A 109 -7.36 -8.04 1.97
C LEU A 109 -8.12 -8.29 3.28
N SER A 110 -9.27 -8.95 3.22
CA SER A 110 -10.03 -9.34 4.43
C SER A 110 -9.19 -10.22 5.35
N ARG A 111 -8.53 -11.24 4.78
CA ARG A 111 -7.61 -12.13 5.52
C ARG A 111 -6.31 -11.45 5.94
N PHE A 112 -5.88 -10.44 5.20
CA PHE A 112 -4.65 -9.69 5.46
C PHE A 112 -4.83 -8.73 6.63
N LEU A 113 -5.91 -7.96 6.60
CA LEU A 113 -6.24 -6.93 7.58
C LEU A 113 -7.01 -7.47 8.78
N SER A 114 -7.41 -8.75 8.75
CA SER A 114 -8.23 -9.40 9.78
C SER A 114 -9.53 -8.64 10.08
N ILE A 115 -10.19 -8.16 9.03
CA ILE A 115 -11.49 -7.48 9.08
C ILE A 115 -12.48 -8.13 8.11
N PRO A 116 -13.81 -8.03 8.34
CA PRO A 116 -14.80 -8.62 7.44
C PRO A 116 -14.67 -8.10 6.01
N LEU A 117 -14.95 -8.96 5.02
CA LEU A 117 -14.92 -8.62 3.60
C LEU A 117 -15.80 -7.40 3.27
N SER A 118 -16.98 -7.31 3.90
CA SER A 118 -17.87 -6.15 3.80
C SER A 118 -17.21 -4.87 4.29
N THR A 119 -16.45 -4.95 5.39
CA THR A 119 -15.70 -3.84 5.98
C THR A 119 -14.56 -3.40 5.06
N VAL A 120 -13.80 -4.33 4.46
CA VAL A 120 -12.78 -4.01 3.43
C VAL A 120 -13.41 -3.25 2.28
N LYS A 121 -14.49 -3.79 1.68
CA LYS A 121 -15.17 -3.16 0.54
C LYS A 121 -15.70 -1.76 0.91
N SER A 122 -16.22 -1.60 2.12
CA SER A 122 -16.68 -0.30 2.63
C SER A 122 -15.54 0.70 2.84
N HIS A 123 -14.39 0.27 3.37
CA HIS A 123 -13.21 1.13 3.49
C HIS A 123 -12.65 1.53 2.12
N TYR A 124 -12.56 0.58 1.19
CA TYR A 124 -12.15 0.84 -0.19
C TYR A 124 -13.05 1.90 -0.84
N ARG A 125 -14.37 1.68 -0.80
CA ARG A 125 -15.36 2.60 -1.38
C ARG A 125 -15.27 3.99 -0.78
N ARG A 126 -15.19 4.09 0.55
CA ARG A 126 -15.08 5.39 1.24
C ARG A 126 -13.79 6.12 0.89
N GLY A 127 -12.66 5.42 0.82
CA GLY A 127 -11.40 6.02 0.41
C GLY A 127 -11.46 6.54 -1.04
N LYS A 128 -11.95 5.73 -1.99
CA LYS A 128 -12.11 6.14 -3.40
C LYS A 128 -13.02 7.36 -3.54
N LEU A 129 -14.16 7.37 -2.85
CA LEU A 129 -15.09 8.51 -2.88
C LEU A 129 -14.47 9.80 -2.36
N LYS A 130 -13.62 9.74 -1.33
CA LYS A 130 -12.93 10.95 -0.82
C LYS A 130 -11.95 11.50 -1.83
N ILE A 131 -11.19 10.63 -2.51
CA ILE A 131 -10.27 11.03 -3.57
C ILE A 131 -11.05 11.67 -4.73
N ILE A 132 -12.13 11.03 -5.18
CA ILE A 132 -12.97 11.52 -6.28
C ILE A 132 -13.55 12.90 -5.95
N LYS A 133 -14.14 13.06 -4.76
CA LYS A 133 -14.67 14.36 -4.34
C LYS A 133 -13.61 15.45 -4.28
N SER A 134 -12.41 15.13 -3.80
CA SER A 134 -11.32 16.10 -3.79
C SER A 134 -10.86 16.46 -5.20
N TRP A 135 -10.99 15.55 -6.17
CA TRP A 135 -10.66 15.80 -7.57
C TRP A 135 -11.70 16.71 -8.23
N GLU A 136 -12.99 16.45 -8.01
CA GLU A 136 -14.12 17.26 -8.49
C GLU A 136 -13.98 18.72 -8.03
N VAL A 137 -13.73 18.93 -6.73
CA VAL A 137 -13.52 20.27 -6.14
C VAL A 137 -12.30 20.98 -6.74
N GLN A 138 -11.22 20.26 -7.05
CA GLN A 138 -10.03 20.87 -7.65
C GLN A 138 -10.26 21.29 -9.11
N ASN A 139 -11.11 20.58 -9.85
CA ASN A 139 -11.34 20.80 -11.28
C ASN A 139 -12.62 21.60 -11.57
N GLY A 140 -13.37 22.01 -10.54
CA GLY A 140 -14.56 22.86 -10.69
C GLY A 140 -15.79 22.14 -11.25
N GLU A 141 -15.85 20.82 -11.13
CA GLU A 141 -17.01 20.01 -11.52
C GLU A 141 -17.90 19.81 -10.27
N GLU A 142 -18.85 20.72 -10.02
CA GLU A 142 -19.92 20.58 -9.00
C GLU A 142 -21.27 20.22 -9.63
#